data_AF-A0A8S3EAB9-F1
#
_entry.id   AF-A0A8S3EAB9-F1
#
_cell.length_a   1.000
_cell.length_b   1.000
_cell.length_c   1.000
_cell.angle_alpha   90.00
_cell.angle_beta   90.00
_cell.angle_gamma   90.00
#
_symmetry.space_group_name_H-M   'P 1'
#
loop_
_entity.id
_entity.type
_entity.pdbx_description
1 polymer ?
#
loop_
_entity_poly.entity_id
_entity_poly.type
_entity_poly.pdbx_seq_one_letter_code
_entity_poly.pdbx_strand_id
1 'polypeptide(L)'
;TGLTTTKVNAIFFIIKYDSRFDKIIEDYSQLELPVFKYVSKVIVMISHWDQSKSPERDYREILGAFEEDCPKVSNIIFMSEQCSNSQVADLMYSCLSNMEAEELVITEEEFHLNFNTYEMRNAIKASFQQYQNRAKNIETEYSALIGAVASERSLESDEILHMCIIQFREEIENLLKEFEEKHGGTMQDLDCYTFYIKMQQENIKLCNEFADKVAPLMSYNLLDNADPRNLIKRCPNCQLIWYKTEGCDGTTSCGNNGFSNYFDLSSRPFFRYILVRINGKLTWQKNEKPKRTPVKIAQTDAKRVGCGVSFVWGQQPKIEEEKILELFKVKTIEEARELIRNAKFSKTRAEYESRIDRSFHT
;
A
#
# COMPACT_ATOMS: atom_id res chain seq x y z
N THR A 1 28.95 -4.51 18.81
CA THR A 1 30.39 -4.71 18.47
C THR A 1 30.48 -5.14 17.03
N GLY A 2 31.01 -4.43 16.05
CA GLY A 2 31.35 -3.01 15.82
C GLY A 2 31.11 -2.80 14.30
N LEU A 3 31.03 -1.56 13.82
CA LEU A 3 30.63 -1.27 12.43
C LEU A 3 31.56 -1.88 11.35
N THR A 4 32.77 -2.29 11.73
CA THR A 4 33.71 -3.02 10.86
C THR A 4 34.42 -4.11 11.66
N THR A 5 34.55 -5.31 11.09
CA THR A 5 35.38 -6.39 11.63
C THR A 5 36.86 -6.24 11.26
N THR A 6 37.18 -5.21 10.48
CA THR A 6 38.50 -4.94 9.90
C THR A 6 38.90 -3.51 10.18
N LYS A 7 40.19 -3.26 10.40
CA LYS A 7 40.72 -1.90 10.59
C LYS A 7 40.45 -1.03 9.35
N VAL A 8 40.15 0.24 9.58
CA VAL A 8 39.86 1.25 8.56
C VAL A 8 40.96 2.30 8.58
N ASN A 9 41.43 2.70 7.40
CA ASN A 9 42.46 3.74 7.24
C ASN A 9 41.85 5.14 7.17
N ALA A 10 40.74 5.31 6.44
CA ALA A 10 40.07 6.60 6.30
C ALA A 10 38.56 6.45 6.10
N ILE A 11 37.84 7.53 6.40
CA ILE A 11 36.40 7.67 6.20
C ILE A 11 36.20 8.78 5.16
N PHE A 12 35.55 8.46 4.05
CA PHE A 12 35.30 9.44 2.98
C PHE A 12 33.91 10.04 3.12
N PHE A 13 33.84 11.37 3.26
CA PHE A 13 32.59 12.12 3.20
C PHE A 13 32.43 12.74 1.83
N ILE A 14 31.37 12.38 1.12
CA ILE A 14 31.09 12.96 -0.18
C ILE A 14 30.02 14.03 0.01
N ILE A 15 30.39 15.28 -0.22
CA ILE A 15 29.51 16.44 -0.12
C ILE A 15 29.35 17.03 -1.51
N LYS A 16 28.15 17.46 -1.86
CA LYS A 16 27.92 18.14 -3.14
C LYS A 16 28.31 19.61 -3.02
N TYR A 17 29.02 20.13 -4.01
CA TYR A 17 29.31 21.55 -4.10
C TYR A 17 28.01 22.39 -4.06
N ASP A 18 27.97 23.40 -3.20
CA ASP A 18 26.93 24.43 -3.12
C ASP A 18 27.62 25.80 -3.06
N SER A 19 27.08 26.79 -3.77
CA SER A 19 27.63 28.15 -3.75
C SER A 19 27.49 28.85 -2.40
N ARG A 20 26.73 28.27 -1.46
CA ARG A 20 26.62 28.71 -0.07
C ARG A 20 27.51 27.83 0.79
N PHE A 21 28.71 28.33 1.13
CA PHE A 21 29.72 27.53 1.84
C PHE A 21 29.27 27.11 3.23
N ASP A 22 28.46 27.92 3.92
CA ASP A 22 27.83 27.56 5.20
C ASP A 22 27.07 26.22 5.12
N LYS A 23 26.44 25.94 3.98
CA LYS A 23 25.71 24.69 3.77
C LYS A 23 26.64 23.50 3.58
N ILE A 24 27.81 23.69 2.97
CA ILE A 24 28.82 22.63 2.86
C ILE A 24 29.33 22.26 4.26
N ILE A 25 29.54 23.26 5.13
CA ILE A 25 29.94 23.06 6.53
C ILE A 25 28.82 22.40 7.34
N GLU A 26 27.56 22.79 7.11
CA GLU A 26 26.38 22.15 7.73
C GLU A 26 26.28 20.68 7.33
N ASP A 27 26.37 20.37 6.03
CA ASP A 27 26.35 19.00 5.50
C ASP A 27 27.51 18.18 6.06
N TYR A 28 28.72 18.76 6.17
CA TYR A 28 29.86 18.13 6.82
C TYR A 28 29.58 17.84 8.30
N SER A 29 29.07 18.81 9.04
CA SER A 29 28.79 18.67 10.48
C SER A 29 27.79 17.54 10.76
N GLN A 30 26.77 17.38 9.90
CA GLN A 30 25.82 16.27 10.00
C GLN A 30 26.48 14.91 9.77
N LEU A 31 27.43 14.83 8.82
CA LEU A 31 28.17 13.61 8.53
C LEU A 31 29.25 13.32 9.58
N GLU A 32 29.80 14.34 10.25
CA GLU A 32 30.82 14.22 11.28
C GLU A 32 30.29 13.60 12.57
N LEU A 33 29.09 14.01 13.01
CA LEU A 33 28.49 13.60 14.28
C LEU A 33 28.65 12.09 14.61
N PRO A 34 28.36 11.15 13.69
CA PRO A 34 28.48 9.72 13.95
C PRO A 34 29.91 9.21 14.17
N VAL A 35 30.91 9.96 13.70
CA VAL A 35 32.33 9.56 13.73
C VAL A 35 33.22 10.66 14.30
N PHE A 36 32.69 11.54 15.17
CA PHE A 36 33.43 12.70 15.70
C PHE A 36 34.76 12.31 16.39
N LYS A 37 34.85 11.09 16.94
CA LYS A 37 36.08 10.55 17.55
C LYS A 37 37.18 10.28 16.52
N TYR A 38 36.80 10.08 15.27
CA TYR A 38 37.64 9.66 14.15
C TYR A 38 37.82 10.75 13.10
N VAL A 39 37.58 12.02 13.44
CA VAL A 39 37.68 13.16 12.50
C VAL A 39 39.05 13.27 11.85
N SER A 40 40.12 12.88 12.56
CA SER A 40 41.48 12.83 12.02
C SER A 40 41.65 11.81 10.88
N LYS A 41 40.69 10.89 10.71
CA LYS A 41 40.62 9.90 9.63
C LYS A 41 39.64 10.31 8.53
N VAL A 42 38.95 11.44 8.67
CA VAL A 42 37.95 11.90 7.70
C VAL A 42 38.66 12.61 6.54
N ILE A 43 38.29 12.22 5.33
CA ILE A 43 38.65 12.88 4.08
C ILE A 43 37.37 13.42 3.46
N VAL A 44 37.31 14.72 3.23
CA VAL A 44 36.14 15.37 2.62
C VAL A 44 36.32 15.43 1.12
N MET A 45 35.32 14.98 0.37
CA MET A 45 35.30 14.95 -1.08
C MET A 45 34.16 15.85 -1.58
N ILE A 46 34.49 17.01 -2.12
CA ILE A 46 33.55 17.95 -2.70
C ILE A 46 33.28 17.56 -4.16
N SER A 47 32.11 16.97 -4.41
CA SER A 47 31.66 16.57 -5.75
C SER A 47 31.01 17.72 -6.52
N HIS A 48 30.87 17.57 -7.85
CA HIS A 48 30.27 18.56 -8.76
C HIS A 48 31.01 19.91 -8.76
N TRP A 49 32.32 19.88 -8.57
CA TRP A 49 33.18 21.07 -8.51
C TRP A 49 33.14 21.92 -9.79
N ASP A 50 32.83 21.29 -10.94
CA ASP A 50 32.60 21.96 -12.23
C ASP A 50 31.45 22.98 -12.22
N GLN A 51 30.58 22.95 -11.21
CA GLN A 51 29.50 23.93 -11.05
C GLN A 51 29.97 25.27 -10.47
N SER A 52 31.21 25.36 -9.98
CA SER A 52 31.79 26.63 -9.51
C SER A 52 31.99 27.61 -10.67
N LYS A 53 31.50 28.84 -10.49
CA LYS A 53 31.73 29.94 -11.44
C LYS A 53 33.07 30.65 -11.22
N SER A 54 33.72 30.42 -10.09
CA SER A 54 34.97 31.08 -9.71
C SER A 54 35.85 30.13 -8.90
N PRO A 55 36.41 29.07 -9.53
CA PRO A 55 37.04 27.96 -8.83
C PRO A 55 38.18 28.38 -7.88
N GLU A 56 39.06 29.32 -8.27
CA GLU A 56 40.18 29.72 -7.40
C GLU A 56 39.73 30.55 -6.18
N ARG A 57 38.58 31.21 -6.28
CA ARG A 57 37.98 31.94 -5.16
C ARG A 57 37.27 30.97 -4.23
N ASP A 58 36.39 30.15 -4.78
CA ASP A 58 35.58 29.20 -4.02
C ASP A 58 36.48 28.17 -3.32
N TYR A 59 37.58 27.76 -3.94
CA TYR A 59 38.57 26.86 -3.34
C TYR A 59 39.16 27.45 -2.05
N ARG A 60 39.53 28.74 -2.08
CA ARG A 60 40.10 29.43 -0.91
C ARG A 60 39.07 29.67 0.17
N GLU A 61 37.84 30.03 -0.21
CA GLU A 61 36.77 30.26 0.77
C GLU A 61 36.32 28.96 1.45
N ILE A 62 36.21 27.85 0.71
CA ILE A 62 35.91 26.54 1.29
C ILE A 62 37.04 26.09 2.23
N LEU A 63 38.30 26.17 1.79
CA LEU A 63 39.42 25.83 2.67
C LEU A 63 39.46 26.70 3.93
N GLY A 64 39.24 28.01 3.78
CA GLY A 64 39.18 28.92 4.92
C GLY A 64 38.05 28.58 5.90
N ALA A 65 36.86 28.24 5.40
CA ALA A 65 35.74 27.80 6.23
C ALA A 65 36.05 26.50 6.98
N PHE A 66 36.66 25.51 6.32
CA PHE A 66 37.07 24.27 6.98
C PHE A 66 38.22 24.50 7.98
N GLU A 67 39.15 25.42 7.72
CA GLU A 67 40.21 25.77 8.67
C GLU A 67 39.67 26.49 9.91
N GLU A 68 38.66 27.35 9.75
CA GLU A 68 38.02 28.09 10.85
C GLU A 68 37.08 27.21 11.69
N ASP A 69 36.15 26.51 11.04
CA ASP A 69 35.07 25.78 11.70
C ASP A 69 35.43 24.31 11.99
N CYS A 70 36.36 23.72 11.23
CA CYS A 70 36.64 22.27 11.24
C CYS A 70 38.15 21.94 11.23
N PRO A 71 38.97 22.49 12.16
CA PRO A 71 40.44 22.48 12.08
C PRO A 71 41.10 21.09 12.13
N LYS A 72 40.33 20.03 12.37
CA LYS A 72 40.80 18.64 12.42
C LYS A 72 40.73 17.93 11.06
N VAL A 73 40.02 18.50 10.08
CA VAL A 73 39.96 17.98 8.72
C VAL A 73 41.25 18.36 8.00
N SER A 74 42.04 17.36 7.64
CA SER A 74 43.36 17.57 7.04
C SER A 74 43.39 17.39 5.52
N ASN A 75 42.39 16.71 4.96
CA ASN A 75 42.38 16.33 3.55
C ASN A 75 41.03 16.65 2.92
N ILE A 76 41.03 17.55 1.94
CA ILE A 76 39.85 17.93 1.15
C ILE A 76 40.18 17.71 -0.34
N ILE A 77 39.34 16.94 -1.01
CA ILE A 77 39.48 16.58 -2.42
C ILE A 77 38.33 17.23 -3.18
N PHE A 78 38.65 17.97 -4.25
CA PHE A 78 37.66 18.58 -5.14
C PHE A 78 37.52 17.73 -6.40
N MET A 79 36.30 17.31 -6.73
CA MET A 79 36.00 16.42 -7.84
C MET A 79 34.97 17.04 -8.77
N SER A 80 35.24 16.99 -10.06
CA SER A 80 34.31 17.34 -11.12
C SER A 80 33.94 16.12 -11.97
N GLU A 81 32.90 16.25 -12.79
CA GLU A 81 32.55 15.22 -13.79
C GLU A 81 33.67 15.00 -14.82
N GLN A 82 34.58 15.95 -14.96
CA GLN A 82 35.73 15.86 -15.87
C GLN A 82 36.92 15.07 -15.28
N CYS A 83 36.90 14.77 -13.97
CA CYS A 83 37.93 13.95 -13.35
C CYS A 83 37.80 12.50 -13.81
N SER A 84 38.88 11.92 -14.34
CA SER A 84 38.90 10.49 -14.66
C SER A 84 38.88 9.64 -13.38
N ASN A 85 38.30 8.44 -13.47
CA ASN A 85 38.29 7.49 -12.36
C ASN A 85 39.69 7.20 -11.79
N SER A 86 40.72 7.18 -12.65
CA SER A 86 42.12 7.00 -12.23
C SER A 86 42.59 8.16 -11.36
N GLN A 87 42.34 9.40 -11.76
CA GLN A 87 42.74 10.58 -10.98
C GLN A 87 42.08 10.61 -9.61
N VAL A 88 40.79 10.28 -9.52
CA VAL A 88 40.09 10.20 -8.24
C VAL A 88 40.69 9.10 -7.36
N ALA A 89 40.94 7.92 -7.93
CA ALA A 89 41.56 6.81 -7.22
C ALA A 89 42.97 7.17 -6.71
N ASP A 90 43.79 7.83 -7.54
CA ASP A 90 45.15 8.26 -7.18
C ASP A 90 45.12 9.29 -6.03
N LEU A 91 44.18 10.24 -6.07
CA LEU A 91 43.98 11.21 -4.99
C LEU A 91 43.55 10.52 -3.70
N MET A 92 42.55 9.63 -3.77
CA MET A 92 42.13 8.83 -2.61
C MET A 92 43.29 8.01 -2.03
N TYR A 93 44.08 7.37 -2.89
CA TYR A 93 45.21 6.54 -2.46
C TYR A 93 46.33 7.36 -1.83
N SER A 94 46.62 8.55 -2.37
CA SER A 94 47.63 9.45 -1.79
C SER A 94 47.25 9.92 -0.39
N CYS A 95 45.98 10.27 -0.15
CA CYS A 95 45.50 10.56 1.21
C CYS A 95 45.57 9.33 2.12
N LEU A 96 45.08 8.18 1.65
CA LEU A 96 45.04 6.93 2.42
C LEU A 96 46.42 6.43 2.85
N SER A 97 47.42 6.52 1.97
CA SER A 97 48.77 6.00 2.21
C SER A 97 49.49 6.65 3.39
N ASN A 98 49.04 7.84 3.81
CA ASN A 98 49.57 8.57 4.95
C ASN A 98 48.77 8.34 6.24
N MET A 99 47.71 7.53 6.21
CA MET A 99 46.82 7.30 7.35
C MET A 99 46.99 5.89 7.93
N GLU A 100 47.27 5.82 9.23
CA GLU A 100 47.37 4.55 9.95
C GLU A 100 46.00 3.85 10.07
N ALA A 101 45.99 2.52 9.96
CA ALA A 101 44.76 1.73 10.09
C ALA A 101 44.36 1.55 11.56
N GLU A 102 43.11 1.89 11.89
CA GLU A 102 42.56 1.82 13.25
C GLU A 102 41.22 1.06 13.26
N GLU A 103 40.87 0.44 14.38
CA GLU A 103 39.58 -0.22 14.54
C GLU A 103 38.51 0.79 14.96
N LEU A 104 37.45 0.91 14.16
CA LEU A 104 36.32 1.80 14.48
C LEU A 104 35.38 1.12 15.47
N VAL A 105 35.45 1.56 16.72
CA VAL A 105 34.61 1.09 17.82
C VAL A 105 33.60 2.19 18.16
N ILE A 106 32.41 2.09 17.57
CA ILE A 106 31.26 2.91 17.96
C ILE A 106 30.43 2.10 18.97
N THR A 107 30.27 2.66 20.17
CA THR A 107 29.44 2.03 21.21
C THR A 107 27.95 2.10 20.84
N GLU A 108 27.12 1.25 21.44
CA GLU A 108 25.67 1.27 21.20
C GLU A 108 25.04 2.62 21.62
N GLU A 109 25.52 3.20 22.72
CA GLU A 109 25.09 4.52 23.19
C GLU A 109 25.43 5.63 22.17
N GLU A 110 26.65 5.64 21.63
CA GLU A 110 27.06 6.60 20.59
C GLU A 110 26.33 6.39 19.28
N PHE A 111 26.06 5.14 18.92
CA PHE A 111 25.26 4.83 17.75
C PHE A 111 23.86 5.42 17.88
N HIS A 112 23.22 5.25 19.04
CA HIS A 112 21.90 5.80 19.29
C HIS A 112 21.87 7.34 19.39
N LEU A 113 22.91 7.95 19.95
CA LEU A 113 23.05 9.41 20.03
C LEU A 113 23.28 10.05 18.66
N ASN A 114 24.11 9.43 17.82
CA ASN A 114 24.64 10.11 16.63
C ASN A 114 23.96 9.69 15.31
N PHE A 115 23.32 8.51 15.21
CA PHE A 115 22.71 8.04 13.95
C PHE A 115 21.22 8.36 13.82
N ASN A 116 20.73 9.33 14.59
CA ASN A 116 19.32 9.76 14.64
C ASN A 116 18.26 8.63 14.80
N THR A 117 18.70 7.42 15.19
CA THR A 117 17.85 6.23 15.25
C THR A 117 16.75 6.37 16.31
N TYR A 118 17.03 7.10 17.38
CA TYR A 118 16.06 7.38 18.44
C TYR A 118 14.95 8.34 17.97
N GLU A 119 15.27 9.43 17.27
CA GLU A 119 14.24 10.35 16.77
C GLU A 119 13.41 9.69 15.68
N MET A 120 14.03 8.94 14.76
CA MET A 120 13.31 8.21 13.72
C MET A 120 12.36 7.17 14.33
N ARG A 121 12.79 6.42 15.36
CA ARG A 121 11.94 5.48 16.08
C ARG A 121 10.80 6.19 16.83
N ASN A 122 11.06 7.35 17.44
CA ASN A 122 10.03 8.15 18.08
C ASN A 122 9.02 8.73 17.08
N ALA A 123 9.48 9.15 15.90
CA ALA A 123 8.63 9.64 14.83
C ALA A 123 7.70 8.51 14.33
N ILE A 124 8.22 7.30 14.11
CA ILE A 124 7.41 6.12 13.75
C ILE A 124 6.39 5.82 14.85
N LYS A 125 6.80 5.85 16.13
CA LYS A 125 5.90 5.63 17.27
C LYS A 125 4.79 6.68 17.35
N ALA A 126 5.10 7.95 17.12
CA ALA A 126 4.13 9.04 17.08
C ALA A 126 3.15 8.87 15.90
N SER A 127 3.65 8.55 14.71
CA SER A 127 2.81 8.23 13.54
C SER A 127 1.92 7.02 13.80
N PHE A 128 2.40 6.00 14.51
CA PHE A 128 1.61 4.83 14.88
C PHE A 128 0.47 5.21 15.85
N GLN A 129 0.70 6.11 16.80
CA GLN A 129 -0.38 6.63 17.66
C GLN A 129 -1.40 7.45 16.87
N GLN A 130 -0.93 8.29 15.93
CA GLN A 130 -1.83 9.05 15.04
C GLN A 130 -2.68 8.12 14.18
N TYR A 131 -2.08 7.05 13.66
CA TYR A 131 -2.78 5.99 12.94
C TYR A 131 -3.91 5.38 13.76
N GLN A 132 -3.61 4.94 14.99
CA GLN A 132 -4.62 4.34 15.89
C GLN A 132 -5.76 5.31 16.20
N ASN A 133 -5.46 6.59 16.38
CA ASN A 133 -6.48 7.62 16.60
C ASN A 133 -7.34 7.84 15.35
N ARG A 134 -6.75 7.87 14.14
CA ARG A 134 -7.50 7.99 12.89
C ARG A 134 -8.40 6.77 12.65
N ALA A 135 -7.90 5.55 12.88
CA ALA A 135 -8.69 4.32 12.75
C ALA A 135 -9.91 4.33 13.69
N LYS A 136 -9.74 4.74 14.96
CA LYS A 136 -10.85 4.90 15.92
C LYS A 136 -11.86 5.95 15.50
N ASN A 137 -11.41 7.06 14.91
CA ASN A 137 -12.31 8.10 14.41
C ASN A 137 -13.15 7.57 13.25
N ILE A 138 -12.54 6.85 12.30
CA ILE A 138 -13.24 6.18 11.19
C ILE A 138 -14.27 5.19 11.75
N GLU A 139 -13.89 4.33 12.70
CA GLU A 139 -14.82 3.39 13.34
C GLU A 139 -16.01 4.11 14.00
N THR A 140 -15.76 5.23 14.68
CA THR A 140 -16.80 6.01 15.35
C THR A 140 -17.75 6.65 14.33
N GLU A 141 -17.23 7.22 13.25
CA GLU A 141 -18.01 7.80 12.15
C GLU A 141 -18.94 6.76 11.51
N TYR A 142 -18.39 5.60 11.16
CA TYR A 142 -19.15 4.52 10.56
C TYR A 142 -20.15 3.88 11.53
N SER A 143 -19.80 3.77 12.82
CA SER A 143 -20.70 3.27 13.86
C SER A 143 -21.93 4.18 14.06
N ALA A 144 -21.73 5.51 13.99
CA ALA A 144 -22.84 6.46 14.05
C ALA A 144 -23.74 6.33 12.82
N LEU A 145 -23.16 6.15 11.64
CA LEU A 145 -23.87 5.95 10.38
C LEU A 145 -24.75 4.70 10.41
N ILE A 146 -24.20 3.53 10.78
CA ILE A 146 -24.98 2.29 10.83
C ILE A 146 -26.11 2.37 11.85
N GLY A 147 -25.91 3.08 12.97
CA GLY A 147 -26.94 3.33 13.97
C GLY A 147 -28.12 4.15 13.41
N ALA A 148 -27.84 5.15 12.59
CA ALA A 148 -28.87 5.93 11.90
C ALA A 148 -29.65 5.07 10.89
N VAL A 149 -28.94 4.31 10.04
CA VAL A 149 -29.54 3.43 9.02
C VAL A 149 -30.39 2.33 9.65
N ALA A 150 -29.93 1.75 10.77
CA ALA A 150 -30.65 0.72 11.49
C ALA A 150 -31.90 1.24 12.21
N SER A 151 -31.92 2.54 12.56
CA SER A 151 -33.08 3.17 13.20
C SER A 151 -34.20 3.51 12.21
N GLU A 152 -33.85 3.83 10.96
CA GLU A 152 -34.82 4.20 9.91
C GLU A 152 -35.52 2.98 9.28
N ARG A 153 -34.86 1.81 9.26
CA ARG A 153 -35.34 0.53 8.68
C ARG A 153 -36.12 0.73 7.37
N SER A 154 -35.39 1.02 6.31
CA SER A 154 -35.94 1.06 4.94
C SER A 154 -35.71 -0.28 4.23
N LEU A 155 -36.40 -0.51 3.11
CA LEU A 155 -36.13 -1.64 2.21
C LEU A 155 -34.70 -1.63 1.65
N GLU A 156 -33.99 -0.51 1.76
CA GLU A 156 -32.65 -0.29 1.22
C GLU A 156 -31.57 -0.32 2.31
N SER A 157 -31.95 -0.50 3.59
CA SER A 157 -31.04 -0.54 4.73
C SER A 157 -29.93 -1.59 4.55
N ASP A 158 -30.24 -2.78 4.05
CA ASP A 158 -29.24 -3.84 3.86
C ASP A 158 -28.18 -3.47 2.82
N GLU A 159 -28.55 -2.79 1.72
CA GLU A 159 -27.60 -2.36 0.69
C GLU A 159 -26.66 -1.30 1.25
N ILE A 160 -27.20 -0.36 2.04
CA ILE A 160 -26.42 0.70 2.69
C ILE A 160 -25.47 0.10 3.74
N LEU A 161 -25.95 -0.81 4.58
CA LEU A 161 -25.14 -1.50 5.60
C LEU A 161 -24.01 -2.32 4.97
N HIS A 162 -24.29 -3.01 3.86
CA HIS A 162 -23.26 -3.75 3.13
C HIS A 162 -22.21 -2.80 2.51
N MET A 163 -22.62 -1.68 1.92
CA MET A 163 -21.72 -0.65 1.42
C MET A 163 -20.83 -0.11 2.55
N CYS A 164 -21.38 0.12 3.75
CA CYS A 164 -20.61 0.55 4.91
C CYS A 164 -19.50 -0.43 5.27
N ILE A 165 -19.75 -1.75 5.24
CA ILE A 165 -18.72 -2.77 5.53
C ILE A 165 -17.56 -2.67 4.53
N ILE A 166 -17.88 -2.57 3.24
CA ILE A 166 -16.88 -2.53 2.17
C ILE A 166 -16.05 -1.24 2.27
N GLN A 167 -16.72 -0.08 2.34
CA GLN A 167 -16.00 1.20 2.37
C GLN A 167 -15.22 1.41 3.67
N PHE A 168 -15.73 0.92 4.81
CA PHE A 168 -14.96 0.92 6.06
C PHE A 168 -13.64 0.17 5.90
N ARG A 169 -13.69 -1.03 5.32
CA ARG A 169 -12.49 -1.83 5.05
C ARG A 169 -11.53 -1.13 4.11
N GLU A 170 -12.03 -0.55 3.02
CA GLU A 170 -11.20 0.21 2.07
C GLU A 170 -10.55 1.43 2.73
N GLU A 171 -11.25 2.19 3.56
CA GLU A 171 -10.68 3.34 4.28
C GLU A 171 -9.58 2.91 5.26
N ILE A 172 -9.78 1.81 6.00
CA ILE A 172 -8.77 1.26 6.92
C ILE A 172 -7.54 0.70 6.18
N GLU A 173 -7.74 0.03 5.04
CA GLU A 173 -6.65 -0.47 4.19
C GLU A 173 -5.85 0.70 3.55
N ASN A 174 -6.54 1.75 3.10
CA ASN A 174 -5.89 2.96 2.58
C ASN A 174 -5.07 3.68 3.67
N LEU A 175 -5.58 3.75 4.90
CA LEU A 175 -4.85 4.33 6.03
C LEU A 175 -3.54 3.59 6.32
N LEU A 176 -3.55 2.25 6.22
CA LEU A 176 -2.35 1.43 6.37
C LEU A 176 -1.36 1.69 5.22
N LYS A 177 -1.86 1.80 3.99
CA LYS A 177 -1.03 2.09 2.82
C LYS A 177 -0.37 3.47 2.91
N GLU A 178 -1.10 4.50 3.35
CA GLU A 178 -0.53 5.84 3.62
C GLU A 178 0.63 5.77 4.61
N PHE A 179 0.50 4.94 5.66
CA PHE A 179 1.57 4.75 6.64
C PHE A 179 2.78 4.05 6.02
N GLU A 180 2.55 2.97 5.24
CA GLU A 180 3.60 2.20 4.58
C GLU A 180 4.37 3.05 3.56
N GLU A 181 3.69 3.85 2.75
CA GLU A 181 4.32 4.75 1.78
C GLU A 181 5.22 5.79 2.48
N LYS A 182 4.82 6.26 3.67
CA LYS A 182 5.57 7.28 4.42
C LYS A 182 6.75 6.72 5.23
N HIS A 183 6.61 5.52 5.79
CA HIS A 183 7.54 4.99 6.79
C HIS A 183 8.15 3.62 6.43
N GLY A 184 7.77 3.02 5.31
CA GLY A 184 8.20 1.67 4.91
C GLY A 184 9.71 1.51 4.81
N GLY A 185 10.39 2.45 4.12
CA GLY A 185 11.85 2.46 4.03
C GLY A 185 12.53 2.58 5.40
N THR A 186 12.11 3.56 6.21
CA THR A 186 12.69 3.75 7.54
C THR A 186 12.43 2.57 8.49
N MET A 187 11.27 1.91 8.39
CA MET A 187 11.00 0.70 9.16
C MET A 187 11.90 -0.46 8.77
N GLN A 188 12.22 -0.59 7.47
CA GLN A 188 13.17 -1.57 6.97
C GLN A 188 14.58 -1.32 7.51
N ASP A 189 15.02 -0.06 7.44
CA ASP A 189 16.36 0.34 7.87
C ASP A 189 16.56 0.17 9.38
N LEU A 190 15.51 0.36 10.18
CA LEU A 190 15.55 0.27 11.64
C LEU A 190 15.06 -1.08 12.19
N ASP A 191 14.77 -2.06 11.33
CA ASP A 191 14.18 -3.36 11.67
C ASP A 191 12.95 -3.24 12.60
N CYS A 192 12.09 -2.26 12.30
CA CYS A 192 10.92 -1.89 13.11
C CYS A 192 9.59 -2.42 12.54
N TYR A 193 9.63 -3.54 11.80
CA TYR A 193 8.45 -4.15 11.17
C TYR A 193 7.35 -4.60 12.14
N THR A 194 7.67 -4.74 13.42
CA THR A 194 6.71 -5.12 14.46
C THR A 194 5.53 -4.15 14.55
N PHE A 195 5.72 -2.85 14.28
CA PHE A 195 4.63 -1.88 14.21
C PHE A 195 3.68 -2.17 13.06
N TYR A 196 4.22 -2.47 11.87
CA TYR A 196 3.43 -2.79 10.69
C TYR A 196 2.57 -4.04 10.87
N ILE A 197 3.19 -5.12 11.36
CA ILE A 197 2.49 -6.38 11.66
C ILE A 197 1.36 -6.13 12.67
N LYS A 198 1.62 -5.34 13.71
CA LYS A 198 0.62 -4.98 14.70
C LYS A 198 -0.55 -4.20 14.09
N MET A 199 -0.30 -3.25 13.21
CA MET A 199 -1.37 -2.51 12.51
C MET A 199 -2.19 -3.41 11.60
N GLN A 200 -1.57 -4.32 10.85
CA GLN A 200 -2.30 -5.29 10.02
C GLN A 200 -3.23 -6.16 10.86
N GLN A 201 -2.74 -6.69 11.98
CA GLN A 201 -3.56 -7.48 12.91
C GLN A 201 -4.71 -6.65 13.50
N GLU A 202 -4.43 -5.40 13.89
CA GLU A 202 -5.43 -4.47 14.42
C GLU A 202 -6.49 -4.12 13.35
N ASN A 203 -6.12 -3.94 12.09
CA ASN A 203 -7.05 -3.69 10.98
C ASN A 203 -7.95 -4.87 10.70
N ILE A 204 -7.39 -6.08 10.61
CA ILE A 204 -8.19 -7.29 10.41
C ILE A 204 -9.19 -7.42 11.55
N LYS A 205 -8.75 -7.20 12.79
CA LYS A 205 -9.61 -7.22 13.96
C LYS A 205 -10.71 -6.16 13.87
N LEU A 206 -10.39 -4.90 13.61
CA LEU A 206 -11.37 -3.81 13.48
C LEU A 206 -12.39 -4.08 12.37
N CYS A 207 -11.93 -4.53 11.19
CA CYS A 207 -12.81 -4.88 10.07
C CYS A 207 -13.76 -6.02 10.41
N ASN A 208 -13.29 -7.05 11.10
CA ASN A 208 -14.12 -8.16 11.53
C ASN A 208 -15.11 -7.72 12.62
N GLU A 209 -14.66 -6.98 13.63
CA GLU A 209 -15.53 -6.45 14.69
C GLU A 209 -16.60 -5.50 14.12
N PHE A 210 -16.25 -4.69 13.12
CA PHE A 210 -17.20 -3.84 12.43
C PHE A 210 -18.22 -4.66 11.63
N ALA A 211 -17.77 -5.66 10.86
CA ALA A 211 -18.67 -6.55 10.14
C ALA A 211 -19.61 -7.32 11.10
N ASP A 212 -19.10 -7.80 12.24
CA ASP A 212 -19.87 -8.48 13.28
C ASP A 212 -20.89 -7.55 13.96
N LYS A 213 -20.59 -6.25 14.08
CA LYS A 213 -21.56 -5.23 14.55
C LYS A 213 -22.67 -4.97 13.52
N VAL A 214 -22.34 -5.00 12.23
CA VAL A 214 -23.29 -4.68 11.15
C VAL A 214 -24.16 -5.88 10.78
N ALA A 215 -23.61 -7.10 10.77
CA ALA A 215 -24.33 -8.30 10.32
C ALA A 215 -25.68 -8.55 11.04
N PRO A 216 -25.82 -8.36 12.37
CA PRO A 216 -27.10 -8.51 13.05
C PRO A 216 -28.15 -7.44 12.69
N LEU A 217 -27.73 -6.33 12.09
CA LEU A 217 -28.60 -5.24 11.64
C LEU A 217 -29.19 -5.51 10.25
N MET A 218 -28.65 -6.50 9.55
CA MET A 218 -29.07 -6.88 8.20
C MET A 218 -30.15 -7.96 8.23
N SER A 219 -31.00 -8.02 7.21
CA SER A 219 -32.04 -9.06 7.12
C SER A 219 -31.52 -10.47 6.79
N TYR A 220 -30.24 -10.59 6.45
CA TYR A 220 -29.58 -11.85 6.07
C TYR A 220 -28.11 -11.87 6.53
N ASN A 221 -27.52 -13.07 6.58
CA ASN A 221 -26.12 -13.23 6.94
C ASN A 221 -25.21 -13.14 5.70
N LEU A 222 -24.33 -12.13 5.62
CA LEU A 222 -23.34 -11.97 4.54
C LEU A 222 -22.32 -13.11 4.47
N LEU A 223 -22.08 -13.82 5.56
CA LEU A 223 -21.09 -14.89 5.68
C LEU A 223 -21.71 -16.29 5.45
N ASP A 224 -23.03 -16.37 5.26
CA ASP A 224 -23.69 -17.64 4.92
C ASP A 224 -23.45 -18.00 3.45
N ASN A 225 -22.42 -18.81 3.19
CA ASN A 225 -22.12 -19.38 1.87
C ASN A 225 -23.26 -20.26 1.31
N ALA A 226 -24.27 -20.59 2.13
CA ALA A 226 -25.40 -21.41 1.78
C ALA A 226 -26.66 -20.58 1.41
N ASP A 227 -26.58 -19.24 1.51
CA ASP A 227 -27.61 -18.30 1.04
C ASP A 227 -27.39 -18.01 -0.47
N PRO A 228 -28.36 -18.31 -1.35
CA PRO A 228 -28.26 -18.03 -2.79
C PRO A 228 -28.00 -16.56 -3.10
N ARG A 229 -28.39 -15.63 -2.23
CA ARG A 229 -28.11 -14.19 -2.36
C ARG A 229 -26.62 -13.85 -2.19
N ASN A 230 -25.82 -14.74 -1.60
CA ASN A 230 -24.36 -14.61 -1.49
C ASN A 230 -23.61 -15.38 -2.59
N LEU A 231 -24.29 -16.36 -3.21
CA LEU A 231 -23.76 -17.18 -4.31
C LEU A 231 -23.92 -16.53 -5.69
N ILE A 232 -24.81 -15.54 -5.83
CA ILE A 232 -25.07 -14.86 -7.10
C ILE A 232 -24.60 -13.42 -6.99
N LYS A 233 -23.54 -13.06 -7.72
CA LYS A 233 -22.91 -11.75 -7.66
C LYS A 233 -22.63 -11.18 -9.04
N ARG A 234 -22.52 -9.86 -9.19
CA ARG A 234 -22.19 -9.22 -10.48
C ARG A 234 -20.70 -8.92 -10.57
N CYS A 235 -20.12 -9.10 -11.76
CA CYS A 235 -18.76 -8.66 -12.03
C CYS A 235 -18.69 -7.12 -12.06
N PRO A 236 -17.74 -6.48 -11.36
CA PRO A 236 -17.76 -5.03 -11.16
C PRO A 236 -17.49 -4.25 -12.45
N ASN A 237 -16.77 -4.83 -13.40
CA ASN A 237 -16.37 -4.15 -14.62
C ASN A 237 -17.33 -4.40 -15.81
N CYS A 238 -17.83 -5.62 -16.03
CA CYS A 238 -18.73 -5.92 -17.16
C CYS A 238 -20.18 -6.28 -16.80
N GLN A 239 -20.52 -6.33 -15.50
CA GLN A 239 -21.87 -6.56 -14.97
C GLN A 239 -22.50 -7.92 -15.29
N LEU A 240 -21.73 -8.84 -15.85
CA LEU A 240 -22.17 -10.23 -15.96
C LEU A 240 -22.51 -10.78 -14.58
N ILE A 241 -23.67 -11.43 -14.52
CA ILE A 241 -24.15 -12.13 -13.33
C ILE A 241 -23.41 -13.45 -13.26
N TRP A 242 -22.66 -13.62 -12.18
CA TRP A 242 -21.91 -14.82 -11.89
C TRP A 242 -22.57 -15.58 -10.75
N TYR A 243 -22.57 -16.89 -10.88
CA TYR A 243 -22.96 -17.81 -9.83
C TYR A 243 -21.71 -18.55 -9.33
N LYS A 244 -21.45 -18.51 -8.02
CA LYS A 244 -20.33 -19.20 -7.38
C LYS A 244 -20.66 -20.70 -7.32
N THR A 245 -20.00 -21.47 -8.17
CA THR A 245 -20.16 -22.93 -8.23
C THR A 245 -19.26 -23.67 -7.24
N GLU A 246 -18.10 -23.10 -6.91
CA GLU A 246 -17.07 -23.62 -5.98
C GLU A 246 -16.00 -22.54 -5.68
N GLY A 247 -15.17 -22.74 -4.65
CA GLY A 247 -14.03 -21.85 -4.31
C GLY A 247 -14.24 -20.94 -3.08
N CYS A 248 -13.21 -20.16 -2.73
CA CYS A 248 -13.24 -19.21 -1.62
C CYS A 248 -13.76 -17.82 -2.07
N ASP A 249 -14.01 -16.91 -1.12
CA ASP A 249 -14.46 -15.53 -1.41
C ASP A 249 -13.32 -14.58 -1.83
N GLY A 250 -12.16 -15.14 -2.18
CA GLY A 250 -10.96 -14.40 -2.56
C GLY A 250 -10.99 -13.81 -3.97
N THR A 251 -9.81 -13.46 -4.47
CA THR A 251 -9.62 -12.88 -5.80
C THR A 251 -9.98 -13.89 -6.89
N THR A 252 -10.88 -13.51 -7.79
CA THR A 252 -11.22 -14.24 -9.02
C THR A 252 -11.18 -13.27 -10.20
N SER A 253 -11.13 -13.77 -11.43
CA SER A 253 -11.22 -12.93 -12.63
C SER A 253 -12.59 -13.04 -13.30
N CYS A 254 -13.05 -11.92 -13.83
CA CYS A 254 -14.32 -11.86 -14.54
C CYS A 254 -14.23 -12.62 -15.87
N GLY A 255 -14.96 -13.72 -15.98
CA GLY A 255 -14.74 -14.71 -17.04
C GLY A 255 -13.80 -15.83 -16.67
N ASN A 256 -13.61 -16.05 -15.37
CA ASN A 256 -13.14 -17.30 -14.83
C ASN A 256 -14.28 -18.33 -14.77
N ASN A 257 -14.85 -18.62 -15.93
CA ASN A 257 -15.79 -19.69 -16.13
C ASN A 257 -15.05 -20.91 -16.65
N GLY A 258 -15.22 -22.06 -15.99
CA GLY A 258 -14.86 -23.35 -16.57
C GLY A 258 -15.63 -23.69 -17.86
N PHE A 259 -16.49 -22.78 -18.36
CA PHE A 259 -17.35 -22.97 -19.52
C PHE A 259 -17.47 -21.69 -20.34
N SER A 260 -16.89 -21.70 -21.53
CA SER A 260 -17.05 -20.65 -22.54
C SER A 260 -18.42 -20.73 -23.22
N ASN A 261 -19.08 -19.57 -23.34
CA ASN A 261 -20.26 -19.25 -24.17
C ASN A 261 -21.60 -19.31 -23.43
N TYR A 262 -22.18 -18.13 -23.16
CA TYR A 262 -23.50 -17.69 -23.63
C TYR A 262 -23.98 -16.41 -22.89
N PHE A 263 -24.47 -15.45 -23.67
CA PHE A 263 -25.33 -14.29 -23.32
C PHE A 263 -24.76 -12.95 -22.79
N ASP A 264 -25.61 -11.97 -23.08
CA ASP A 264 -25.60 -10.50 -23.17
C ASP A 264 -24.74 -9.66 -22.21
N LEU A 265 -24.13 -8.60 -22.78
CA LEU A 265 -23.12 -7.73 -22.20
C LEU A 265 -23.64 -6.28 -22.17
N SER A 266 -23.96 -5.77 -20.99
CA SER A 266 -24.12 -4.33 -20.79
C SER A 266 -23.34 -3.86 -19.55
N SER A 267 -22.34 -3.03 -19.77
CA SER A 267 -21.34 -2.57 -18.79
C SER A 267 -21.80 -1.32 -18.02
N ARG A 268 -21.69 -1.30 -16.67
CA ARG A 268 -21.55 -0.11 -15.76
C ARG A 268 -21.67 -0.43 -14.24
N PRO A 269 -21.02 0.33 -13.33
CA PRO A 269 -20.81 -0.01 -11.90
C PRO A 269 -22.09 0.09 -11.02
N PHE A 270 -22.16 -0.67 -9.90
CA PHE A 270 -23.42 -1.06 -9.25
C PHE A 270 -23.43 -0.97 -7.69
N PHE A 271 -23.51 0.23 -7.12
CA PHE A 271 -24.24 0.48 -5.86
C PHE A 271 -25.21 1.64 -6.11
N ARG A 272 -26.46 1.51 -5.65
CA ARG A 272 -27.46 2.60 -5.79
C ARG A 272 -27.08 3.81 -4.93
N TYR A 273 -26.30 3.57 -3.88
CA TYR A 273 -25.87 4.55 -2.88
C TYR A 273 -24.37 4.80 -2.96
N ILE A 274 -23.96 6.00 -2.56
CA ILE A 274 -22.56 6.37 -2.30
C ILE A 274 -22.47 7.05 -0.94
N LEU A 275 -21.38 6.81 -0.20
CA LEU A 275 -21.09 7.58 0.99
C LEU A 275 -20.44 8.91 0.61
N VAL A 276 -20.90 9.97 1.26
CA VAL A 276 -20.37 11.32 1.13
C VAL A 276 -20.26 11.98 2.50
N ARG A 277 -19.16 12.71 2.70
CA ARG A 277 -18.97 13.54 3.88
C ARG A 277 -19.58 14.91 3.63
N ILE A 278 -20.68 15.24 4.31
CA ILE A 278 -21.33 16.54 4.27
C ILE A 278 -21.14 17.20 5.64
N ASN A 279 -20.51 18.37 5.69
CA ASN A 279 -20.17 19.09 6.94
C ASN A 279 -19.38 18.23 7.95
N GLY A 280 -18.45 17.39 7.45
CA GLY A 280 -17.64 16.51 8.29
C GLY A 280 -18.39 15.30 8.86
N LYS A 281 -19.65 15.06 8.46
CA LYS A 281 -20.41 13.87 8.85
C LYS A 281 -20.58 12.94 7.66
N LEU A 282 -20.37 11.64 7.90
CA LEU A 282 -20.58 10.60 6.90
C LEU A 282 -22.09 10.39 6.70
N THR A 283 -22.53 10.52 5.46
CA THR A 283 -23.92 10.37 5.03
C THR A 283 -23.97 9.56 3.74
N TRP A 284 -25.14 9.07 3.35
CA TRP A 284 -25.34 8.33 2.11
C TRP A 284 -26.26 9.13 1.20
N GLN A 285 -25.98 9.10 -0.10
CA GLN A 285 -26.85 9.70 -1.11
C GLN A 285 -27.09 8.73 -2.25
N LYS A 286 -28.29 8.79 -2.84
CA LYS A 286 -28.64 8.02 -4.02
C LYS A 286 -27.82 8.55 -5.21
N ASN A 287 -27.18 7.66 -5.95
CA ASN A 287 -26.37 8.03 -7.09
C ASN A 287 -27.28 8.41 -8.27
N GLU A 288 -27.71 9.68 -8.35
CA GLU A 288 -28.81 10.06 -9.24
C GLU A 288 -28.48 10.00 -10.75
N LYS A 289 -27.22 10.05 -11.19
CA LYS A 289 -26.84 9.83 -12.62
C LYS A 289 -25.38 9.43 -12.79
N PRO A 290 -25.03 8.18 -13.18
CA PRO A 290 -23.74 7.95 -13.82
C PRO A 290 -23.76 8.61 -15.21
N LYS A 291 -22.97 9.67 -15.40
CA LYS A 291 -22.79 10.31 -16.72
C LYS A 291 -22.40 9.25 -17.75
N ARG A 292 -23.17 9.19 -18.83
CA ARG A 292 -23.04 8.21 -19.91
C ARG A 292 -21.88 8.63 -20.83
N THR A 293 -20.78 7.90 -20.81
CA THR A 293 -19.78 8.00 -21.88
C THR A 293 -19.65 6.63 -22.54
N PRO A 294 -19.82 6.50 -23.87
CA PRO A 294 -19.66 5.23 -24.56
C PRO A 294 -18.17 4.86 -24.57
N VAL A 295 -17.79 3.79 -23.86
CA VAL A 295 -16.44 3.22 -23.93
C VAL A 295 -16.39 2.27 -25.13
N LYS A 296 -15.46 2.49 -26.06
CA LYS A 296 -15.13 1.53 -27.12
C LYS A 296 -14.45 0.32 -26.47
N ILE A 297 -15.10 -0.84 -26.52
CA ILE A 297 -14.55 -2.11 -26.08
C ILE A 297 -13.43 -2.49 -27.05
N ALA A 298 -12.21 -2.65 -26.54
CA ALA A 298 -11.12 -3.25 -27.29
C ALA A 298 -11.46 -4.73 -27.53
N GLN A 299 -11.49 -5.13 -28.80
CA GLN A 299 -11.63 -6.52 -29.21
C GLN A 299 -10.38 -7.29 -28.78
N THR A 300 -10.44 -8.02 -27.67
CA THR A 300 -9.47 -9.07 -27.37
C THR A 300 -10.18 -10.42 -27.40
N ASP A 301 -9.61 -11.31 -28.22
CA ASP A 301 -9.86 -12.75 -28.40
C ASP A 301 -11.27 -13.28 -28.10
N ALA A 302 -11.94 -13.68 -29.18
CA ALA A 302 -13.33 -14.14 -29.29
C ALA A 302 -13.72 -15.42 -28.50
N LYS A 303 -13.03 -15.79 -27.41
CA LYS A 303 -13.26 -17.03 -26.65
C LYS A 303 -13.43 -16.90 -25.13
N ARG A 304 -13.17 -15.73 -24.52
CA ARG A 304 -13.36 -15.54 -23.06
C ARG A 304 -14.60 -14.69 -22.78
N VAL A 305 -15.54 -15.19 -21.97
CA VAL A 305 -16.76 -14.45 -21.58
C VAL A 305 -16.50 -13.79 -20.25
N GLY A 306 -16.28 -12.48 -20.27
CA GLY A 306 -15.95 -11.67 -19.10
C GLY A 306 -14.85 -10.69 -19.45
N CYS A 307 -14.76 -9.58 -18.72
CA CYS A 307 -13.77 -8.56 -19.02
C CYS A 307 -12.34 -8.92 -18.60
N GLY A 308 -12.11 -10.10 -18.04
CA GLY A 308 -10.82 -10.56 -17.54
C GLY A 308 -10.32 -9.87 -16.27
N VAL A 309 -11.00 -8.81 -15.81
CA VAL A 309 -10.57 -8.03 -14.63
C VAL A 309 -10.73 -8.84 -13.36
N SER A 310 -9.69 -8.85 -12.54
CA SER A 310 -9.67 -9.47 -11.23
C SER A 310 -10.50 -8.67 -10.22
N PHE A 311 -11.28 -9.37 -9.40
CA PHE A 311 -12.07 -8.80 -8.31
C PHE A 311 -12.20 -9.81 -7.16
N VAL A 312 -12.45 -9.32 -5.94
CA VAL A 312 -12.66 -10.18 -4.77
C VAL A 312 -14.14 -10.55 -4.68
N TRP A 313 -14.47 -11.84 -4.69
CA TRP A 313 -15.86 -12.30 -4.74
C TRP A 313 -16.67 -11.87 -3.50
N GLY A 314 -16.07 -12.00 -2.32
CA GLY A 314 -16.69 -11.63 -1.05
C GLY A 314 -17.16 -10.16 -1.02
N GLN A 315 -16.44 -9.28 -1.74
CA GLN A 315 -16.69 -7.84 -1.78
C GLN A 315 -17.73 -7.41 -2.82
N GLN A 316 -18.26 -8.33 -3.64
CA GLN A 316 -19.22 -7.94 -4.68
C GLN A 316 -20.64 -7.75 -4.12
N PRO A 317 -21.39 -6.76 -4.65
CA PRO A 317 -22.77 -6.51 -4.26
C PRO A 317 -23.72 -7.63 -4.69
N LYS A 318 -24.83 -7.70 -3.97
CA LYS A 318 -25.91 -8.65 -4.25
C LYS A 318 -26.66 -8.29 -5.51
N ILE A 319 -27.33 -9.30 -6.05
CA ILE A 319 -28.34 -9.13 -7.08
C ILE A 319 -29.71 -8.97 -6.41
N GLU A 320 -30.52 -8.08 -6.96
CA GLU A 320 -31.92 -7.87 -6.55
C GLU A 320 -32.68 -9.21 -6.56
N GLU A 321 -33.49 -9.43 -5.52
CA GLU A 321 -34.22 -10.68 -5.30
C GLU A 321 -35.13 -11.01 -6.49
N GLU A 322 -35.84 -10.03 -7.02
CA GLU A 322 -36.70 -10.18 -8.20
C GLU A 322 -35.92 -10.69 -9.41
N LYS A 323 -34.67 -10.24 -9.55
CA LYS A 323 -33.81 -10.67 -10.65
C LYS A 323 -33.31 -12.09 -10.45
N ILE A 324 -33.07 -12.51 -9.21
CA ILE A 324 -32.77 -13.91 -8.87
C ILE A 324 -33.99 -14.79 -9.20
N LEU A 325 -35.19 -14.38 -8.78
CA LEU A 325 -36.43 -15.10 -9.08
C LEU A 325 -36.66 -15.25 -10.59
N GLU A 326 -36.43 -14.19 -11.37
CA GLU A 326 -36.51 -14.20 -12.83
C GLU A 326 -35.49 -15.16 -13.46
N LEU A 327 -34.23 -15.11 -13.01
CA LEU A 327 -33.14 -15.94 -13.54
C LEU A 327 -33.40 -17.43 -13.34
N PHE A 328 -33.90 -17.81 -12.16
CA PHE A 328 -34.18 -19.20 -11.82
C PHE A 328 -35.62 -19.62 -12.19
N LYS A 329 -36.46 -18.69 -12.67
CA LYS A 329 -37.88 -18.88 -12.99
C LYS A 329 -38.66 -19.49 -11.82
N VAL A 330 -38.43 -18.96 -10.62
CA VAL A 330 -39.07 -19.40 -9.37
C VAL A 330 -39.87 -18.28 -8.73
N LYS A 331 -40.74 -18.62 -7.77
CA LYS A 331 -41.59 -17.65 -7.06
C LYS A 331 -40.99 -17.20 -5.74
N THR A 332 -40.11 -17.99 -5.13
CA THR A 332 -39.45 -17.66 -3.88
C THR A 332 -37.95 -17.95 -3.91
N ILE A 333 -37.18 -17.27 -3.06
CA ILE A 333 -35.74 -17.50 -2.93
C ILE A 333 -35.45 -18.90 -2.38
N GLU A 334 -36.34 -19.46 -1.57
CA GLU A 334 -36.27 -20.84 -1.08
C GLU A 334 -36.39 -21.84 -2.23
N GLU A 335 -37.26 -21.60 -3.21
CA GLU A 335 -37.35 -22.44 -4.41
C GLU A 335 -36.08 -22.34 -5.27
N ALA A 336 -35.48 -21.14 -5.40
CA ALA A 336 -34.17 -20.99 -6.05
C ALA A 336 -33.09 -21.79 -5.30
N ARG A 337 -33.09 -21.72 -3.96
CA ARG A 337 -32.15 -22.44 -3.10
C ARG A 337 -32.27 -23.95 -3.27
N GLU A 338 -33.49 -24.48 -3.31
CA GLU A 338 -33.76 -25.90 -3.52
C GLU A 338 -33.39 -26.35 -4.94
N LEU A 339 -33.63 -25.53 -5.98
CA LEU A 339 -33.18 -25.81 -7.34
C LEU A 339 -31.65 -25.90 -7.44
N ILE A 340 -30.96 -24.93 -6.83
CA ILE A 340 -29.49 -24.88 -6.79
C ILE A 340 -28.91 -26.10 -6.07
N ARG A 341 -29.57 -26.57 -5.01
CA ARG A 341 -29.16 -27.74 -4.20
C ARG A 341 -29.69 -29.07 -4.73
N ASN A 342 -30.54 -29.05 -5.75
CA ASN A 342 -31.17 -30.25 -6.26
C ASN A 342 -30.11 -31.20 -6.82
N ALA A 343 -30.11 -32.46 -6.38
CA ALA A 343 -29.22 -33.50 -6.87
C ALA A 343 -29.26 -33.66 -8.40
N LYS A 344 -30.40 -33.35 -9.03
CA LYS A 344 -30.55 -33.31 -10.49
C LYS A 344 -29.74 -32.17 -11.12
N PHE A 345 -29.67 -31.00 -10.49
CA PHE A 345 -28.84 -29.88 -10.96
C PHE A 345 -27.35 -30.19 -10.78
N SER A 346 -26.96 -30.74 -9.63
CA SER A 346 -25.58 -31.22 -9.39
C SER A 346 -25.18 -32.32 -10.38
N LYS A 347 -26.08 -33.26 -10.70
CA LYS A 347 -25.84 -34.32 -11.69
C LYS A 347 -25.76 -33.77 -13.12
N THR A 348 -26.66 -32.86 -13.49
CA THR A 348 -26.62 -32.18 -14.81
C THR A 348 -25.33 -31.37 -14.98
N ARG A 349 -24.86 -30.73 -13.90
CA ARG A 349 -23.57 -30.04 -13.85
C ARG A 349 -22.40 -31.00 -14.04
N ALA A 350 -22.36 -32.10 -13.27
CA ALA A 350 -21.28 -33.09 -13.37
C ALA A 350 -21.24 -33.75 -14.77
N GLU A 351 -22.41 -34.06 -15.34
CA GLU A 351 -22.53 -34.57 -16.71
C GLU A 351 -22.04 -33.55 -17.74
N TYR A 352 -22.32 -32.26 -17.54
CA TYR A 352 -21.82 -31.17 -18.39
C TYR A 352 -20.30 -30.98 -18.24
N GLU A 353 -19.76 -31.00 -17.02
CA GLU A 353 -18.31 -30.94 -16.72
C GLU A 353 -17.53 -32.10 -17.35
N SER A 354 -18.12 -33.29 -17.38
CA SER A 354 -17.52 -34.48 -18.01
C SER A 354 -17.48 -34.40 -19.55
N ARG A 355 -18.27 -33.51 -20.16
CA ARG A 355 -18.34 -33.31 -21.61
C ARG A 355 -17.41 -32.20 -22.11
N ILE A 356 -16.76 -31.46 -21.20
CA ILE A 356 -15.75 -30.46 -21.60
C ILE A 356 -14.45 -31.19 -21.95
N ASP A 357 -13.96 -30.95 -23.15
CA ASP A 357 -12.63 -31.40 -23.55
C ASP A 357 -11.55 -30.57 -22.82
N ARG A 358 -10.87 -31.21 -21.87
CA ARG A 358 -9.82 -30.58 -21.05
C ARG A 358 -8.46 -30.51 -21.75
N SER A 359 -8.33 -31.02 -22.97
CA SER A 359 -7.06 -31.05 -23.72
C SER A 359 -6.52 -29.67 -24.11
N PHE A 360 -7.32 -28.60 -23.96
CA PHE A 360 -6.94 -27.21 -24.24
C PHE A 360 -6.57 -26.36 -23.01
N HIS A 361 -6.39 -26.98 -21.83
CA HIS A 361 -6.02 -26.28 -20.60
C HIS A 361 -4.63 -26.70 -20.09
N THR A 362 -3.59 -25.96 -20.51
CA THR A 362 -2.30 -25.82 -19.78
C THR A 362 -2.26 -24.50 -19.04
#